data_AF-A0A0T5NN15-F1
#
_entry.id   AF-A0A0T5NN15-F1
#
_cell.length_a   1.000
_cell.length_b   1.000
_cell.length_c   1.000
_cell.angle_alpha   90.00
_cell.angle_beta   90.00
_cell.angle_gamma   90.00
#
_symmetry.space_group_name_H-M   'P 1'
#
loop_
_entity.id
_entity.type
_entity.pdbx_description
1 polymer ?
#
loop_
_entity_poly.entity_id
_entity_poly.type
_entity_poly.pdbx_seq_one_letter_code
_entity_poly.pdbx_strand_id
1 'polypeptide(L)'
;QVAAAHDVLDLSWLDDTRPPADQFAAFRALEAGEKAKLVAYATASTTQSCFARDRQRDSLMHAFEIEIMPDIRAHWTPNAALFNRFKKAWLLKILGEDLGLAQEAVTLASSSKKEIVAFCDKLFAEPFATLTDAQRAAVAAWCPPMMQTAGVVCDEAEPASESPEPDSEVAQAA
;
A
#
# COMPACT_ATOMS: atom_id res chain seq x y z
N GLN A 1 -9.91 -17.89 -4.19
CA GLN A 1 -8.95 -18.94 -3.77
C GLN A 1 -9.29 -19.48 -2.38
N VAL A 2 -9.49 -18.64 -1.35
CA VAL A 2 -9.91 -19.10 -0.01
C VAL A 2 -11.24 -19.90 -0.05
N ALA A 3 -12.26 -19.43 -0.76
CA ALA A 3 -13.52 -20.17 -0.90
C ALA A 3 -13.37 -21.60 -1.47
N ALA A 4 -12.48 -21.81 -2.44
CA ALA A 4 -12.21 -23.15 -2.98
C ALA A 4 -11.40 -24.04 -2.01
N ALA A 5 -10.66 -23.43 -1.08
CA ALA A 5 -9.96 -24.16 -0.02
C ALA A 5 -10.93 -24.66 1.06
N HIS A 6 -12.09 -24.02 1.23
CA HIS A 6 -13.13 -24.49 2.13
C HIS A 6 -13.70 -25.84 1.68
N ASP A 7 -13.91 -26.00 0.38
CA ASP A 7 -14.57 -27.19 -0.21
C ASP A 7 -13.77 -28.49 -0.06
N VAL A 8 -12.47 -28.38 0.25
CA VAL A 8 -11.56 -29.53 0.45
C VAL A 8 -11.27 -29.80 1.93
N LEU A 9 -11.86 -29.04 2.85
CA LEU A 9 -11.72 -29.27 4.29
C LEU A 9 -12.56 -30.48 4.72
N ASP A 10 -12.01 -31.29 5.62
CA ASP A 10 -12.81 -32.28 6.33
C ASP A 10 -13.71 -31.57 7.35
N LEU A 11 -14.95 -31.35 6.94
CA LEU A 11 -16.03 -30.79 7.77
C LEU A 11 -17.02 -31.87 8.23
N SER A 12 -16.68 -33.16 8.10
CA SER A 12 -17.58 -34.28 8.48
C SER A 12 -17.91 -34.30 9.98
N TRP A 13 -17.16 -33.57 10.79
CA TRP A 13 -17.38 -33.36 12.22
C TRP A 13 -18.48 -32.33 12.53
N LEU A 14 -18.80 -31.43 11.59
CA LEU A 14 -19.88 -30.42 11.69
C LEU A 14 -21.21 -31.02 11.19
N ASP A 15 -21.68 -32.05 11.88
CA ASP A 15 -22.97 -32.66 11.60
C ASP A 15 -24.03 -32.12 12.58
N ASP A 16 -24.86 -31.18 12.11
CA ASP A 16 -25.92 -30.51 12.89
C ASP A 16 -26.98 -31.48 13.45
N THR A 17 -27.00 -32.73 12.98
CA THR A 17 -27.88 -33.77 13.53
C THR A 17 -27.34 -34.41 14.81
N ARG A 18 -26.06 -34.17 15.14
CA ARG A 18 -25.39 -34.71 16.34
C ARG A 18 -25.39 -33.72 17.50
N PRO A 19 -25.42 -34.21 18.76
CA PRO A 19 -25.17 -33.37 19.92
C PRO A 19 -23.80 -32.66 19.84
N PRO A 20 -23.67 -31.42 20.37
CA PRO A 20 -22.40 -30.68 20.33
C PRO A 20 -21.20 -31.42 20.94
N ALA A 21 -21.43 -32.25 21.97
CA ALA A 21 -20.38 -33.06 22.59
C ALA A 21 -19.80 -34.11 21.61
N ASP A 22 -20.65 -34.69 20.77
CA ASP A 22 -20.27 -35.71 19.79
C ASP A 22 -19.58 -35.08 18.58
N GLN A 23 -20.01 -33.88 18.16
CA GLN A 23 -19.30 -33.08 17.17
C GLN A 23 -17.88 -32.74 17.64
N PHE A 24 -17.73 -32.36 18.91
CA PHE A 24 -16.41 -32.07 19.49
C PHE A 24 -15.53 -33.33 19.57
N ALA A 25 -16.09 -34.47 19.94
CA ALA A 25 -15.37 -35.74 19.93
C ALA A 25 -14.90 -36.13 18.51
N ALA A 26 -15.75 -35.93 17.50
CA ALA A 26 -15.41 -36.14 16.10
C ALA A 26 -14.30 -35.19 15.62
N PHE A 27 -14.38 -33.90 15.95
CA PHE A 27 -13.30 -32.95 15.67
C PHE A 27 -11.99 -33.37 16.33
N ARG A 28 -12.03 -33.83 17.59
CA ARG A 28 -10.82 -34.32 18.29
C ARG A 28 -10.22 -35.57 17.64
N ALA A 29 -11.03 -36.39 16.98
CA ALA A 29 -10.57 -37.59 16.29
C ALA A 29 -9.89 -37.30 14.95
N LEU A 30 -10.05 -36.10 14.37
CA LEU A 30 -9.36 -35.71 13.13
C LEU A 30 -7.84 -35.80 13.28
N GLU A 31 -7.18 -36.14 12.18
CA GLU A 31 -5.73 -36.13 12.11
C GLU A 31 -5.16 -34.72 12.30
N ALA A 32 -3.91 -34.64 12.77
CA ALA A 32 -3.24 -33.36 13.00
C ALA A 32 -3.15 -32.51 11.70
N GLY A 33 -2.98 -33.15 10.54
CA GLY A 33 -2.95 -32.48 9.24
C GLY A 33 -4.28 -31.81 8.89
N GLU A 34 -5.41 -32.48 9.13
CA GLU A 34 -6.75 -31.92 8.86
C GLU A 34 -7.06 -30.75 9.80
N LYS A 35 -6.71 -30.87 11.08
CA LYS A 35 -6.80 -29.75 12.03
C LYS A 35 -5.94 -28.55 11.60
N ALA A 36 -4.73 -28.80 11.09
CA ALA A 36 -3.85 -27.74 10.61
C ALA A 36 -4.45 -27.02 9.39
N LYS A 37 -5.09 -27.74 8.46
CA LYS A 37 -5.81 -27.13 7.32
C LYS A 37 -6.96 -26.24 7.80
N LEU A 38 -7.74 -26.68 8.79
CA LEU A 38 -8.82 -25.88 9.38
C LEU A 38 -8.29 -24.58 10.00
N VAL A 39 -7.20 -24.64 10.76
CA VAL A 39 -6.55 -23.46 11.33
C VAL A 39 -6.02 -22.54 10.23
N ALA A 40 -5.33 -23.10 9.24
CA ALA A 40 -4.80 -22.32 8.11
C ALA A 40 -5.92 -21.61 7.33
N TYR A 41 -7.05 -22.29 7.10
CA TYR A 41 -8.22 -21.68 6.47
C TYR A 41 -8.84 -20.58 7.32
N ALA A 42 -8.97 -20.80 8.64
CA ALA A 42 -9.50 -19.78 9.56
C ALA A 42 -8.61 -18.54 9.58
N THR A 43 -7.28 -18.70 9.68
CA THR A 43 -6.31 -17.61 9.59
C THR A 43 -6.34 -16.91 8.22
N ALA A 44 -6.40 -17.66 7.12
CA ALA A 44 -6.52 -17.05 5.79
C ALA A 44 -7.83 -16.28 5.63
N SER A 45 -8.93 -16.74 6.25
CA SER A 45 -10.22 -16.06 6.21
C SER A 45 -10.23 -14.75 7.00
N THR A 46 -9.28 -14.52 7.91
CA THR A 46 -9.08 -13.21 8.54
C THR A 46 -8.25 -12.25 7.69
N THR A 47 -7.69 -12.71 6.57
CA THR A 47 -6.96 -11.86 5.61
C THR A 47 -7.91 -11.36 4.54
N GLN A 48 -8.42 -10.13 4.67
CA GLN A 48 -9.23 -9.50 3.63
C GLN A 48 -8.37 -8.54 2.78
N SER A 49 -8.41 -8.71 1.47
CA SER A 49 -7.81 -7.74 0.55
C SER A 49 -8.70 -6.50 0.46
N CYS A 50 -8.30 -5.41 1.08
CA CYS A 50 -8.89 -4.08 0.88
C CYS A 50 -7.84 -3.06 0.43
N PHE A 51 -8.28 -2.05 -0.33
CA PHE A 51 -7.43 -0.98 -0.85
C PHE A 51 -7.24 0.17 0.15
N ALA A 52 -8.25 0.44 0.98
CA ALA A 52 -8.18 1.38 2.09
C ALA A 52 -8.07 0.58 3.37
N ARG A 53 -6.86 0.49 3.92
CA ARG A 53 -6.57 -0.20 5.18
C ARG A 53 -6.35 0.80 6.29
N ASP A 54 -6.91 0.47 7.44
CA ASP A 54 -6.60 1.18 8.68
C ASP A 54 -5.49 0.40 9.39
N ARG A 55 -4.39 1.09 9.69
CA ARG A 55 -3.19 0.42 10.22
C ARG A 55 -3.41 -0.23 11.59
N GLN A 56 -4.37 0.26 12.36
CA GLN A 56 -4.74 -0.32 13.67
C GLN A 56 -5.70 -1.49 13.51
N ARG A 57 -6.71 -1.37 12.65
CA ARG A 57 -7.72 -2.42 12.43
C ARG A 57 -7.19 -3.59 11.62
N ASP A 58 -6.28 -3.34 10.68
CA ASP A 58 -5.73 -4.33 9.74
C ASP A 58 -4.28 -4.73 10.09
N SER A 59 -3.92 -4.68 11.38
CA SER A 59 -2.55 -4.88 11.88
C SER A 59 -1.91 -6.21 11.46
N LEU A 60 -2.69 -7.30 11.39
CA LEU A 60 -2.23 -8.61 10.90
C LEU A 60 -1.76 -8.54 9.45
N MET A 61 -2.52 -7.87 8.59
CA MET A 61 -2.16 -7.75 7.17
C MET A 61 -0.89 -6.94 6.98
N HIS A 62 -0.70 -5.88 7.77
CA HIS A 62 0.55 -5.11 7.73
C HIS A 62 1.75 -5.90 8.24
N ALA A 63 1.60 -6.69 9.31
CA ALA A 63 2.66 -7.56 9.79
C ALA A 63 3.04 -8.61 8.72
N PHE A 64 2.04 -9.18 8.06
CA PHE A 64 2.23 -10.14 6.97
C PHE A 64 2.91 -9.52 5.74
N GLU A 65 2.52 -8.29 5.36
CA GLU A 65 3.16 -7.53 4.29
C GLU A 65 4.63 -7.24 4.60
N ILE A 66 4.96 -6.87 5.84
CA ILE A 66 6.34 -6.66 6.28
C ILE A 66 7.16 -7.94 6.17
N GLU A 67 6.59 -9.07 6.59
CA GLU A 67 7.27 -10.36 6.60
C GLU A 67 7.51 -10.88 5.17
N ILE A 68 6.52 -10.78 4.30
CA ILE A 68 6.60 -11.31 2.93
C ILE A 68 7.33 -10.36 1.99
N MET A 69 7.14 -9.06 2.16
CA MET A 69 7.68 -8.03 1.28
C MET A 69 8.38 -6.95 2.10
N PRO A 70 9.52 -7.29 2.73
CA PRO A 70 10.25 -6.36 3.58
C PRO A 70 10.79 -5.16 2.80
N ASP A 71 11.04 -5.34 1.49
CA ASP A 71 11.43 -4.28 0.57
C ASP A 71 10.54 -4.28 -0.69
N ILE A 72 9.54 -3.38 -0.69
CA ILE A 72 8.69 -3.11 -1.85
C ILE A 72 9.50 -2.69 -3.09
N ARG A 73 10.66 -2.04 -2.92
CA ARG A 73 11.48 -1.54 -4.04
C ARG A 73 12.17 -2.65 -4.81
N ALA A 74 12.35 -3.84 -4.21
CA ALA A 74 12.82 -5.02 -4.91
C ALA A 74 11.81 -5.53 -5.97
N HIS A 75 10.52 -5.17 -5.83
CA HIS A 75 9.44 -5.69 -6.67
C HIS A 75 8.70 -4.62 -7.48
N TRP A 76 8.91 -3.34 -7.15
CA TRP A 76 8.19 -2.24 -7.78
C TRP A 76 9.07 -0.99 -7.91
N THR A 77 8.93 -0.31 -9.06
CA THR A 77 9.62 0.96 -9.35
C THR A 77 8.62 2.08 -9.65
N PRO A 78 8.77 3.25 -8.97
CA PRO A 78 8.01 4.46 -9.31
C PRO A 78 8.14 4.84 -10.78
N ASN A 79 7.04 5.29 -11.39
CA ASN A 79 7.01 5.67 -12.80
C ASN A 79 6.03 6.82 -13.04
N ALA A 80 5.93 7.26 -14.28
CA ALA A 80 5.05 8.35 -14.69
C ALA A 80 3.58 8.15 -14.26
N ALA A 81 3.07 6.91 -14.23
CA ALA A 81 1.69 6.65 -13.82
C ALA A 81 1.44 6.97 -12.34
N LEU A 82 2.44 6.76 -11.48
CA LEU A 82 2.42 7.21 -10.09
C LEU A 82 2.54 8.73 -10.03
N PHE A 83 3.60 9.30 -10.60
CA PHE A 83 3.93 10.72 -10.44
C PHE A 83 2.85 11.65 -11.02
N ASN A 84 2.12 11.21 -12.04
CA ASN A 84 0.97 11.97 -12.58
C ASN A 84 -0.13 12.22 -11.54
N ARG A 85 -0.24 11.38 -10.50
CA ARG A 85 -1.23 11.54 -9.42
C ARG A 85 -0.85 12.63 -8.42
N PHE A 86 0.40 13.08 -8.41
CA PHE A 86 0.90 14.00 -7.40
C PHE A 86 0.76 15.46 -7.84
N LYS A 87 0.57 16.37 -6.87
CA LYS A 87 0.60 17.82 -7.12
C LYS A 87 2.04 18.25 -7.46
N LYS A 88 2.22 19.27 -8.31
CA LYS A 88 3.55 19.77 -8.71
C LYS A 88 4.43 20.12 -7.50
N ALA A 89 3.88 20.82 -6.51
CA ALA A 89 4.60 21.18 -5.29
C ALA A 89 5.15 19.95 -4.55
N TRP A 90 4.39 18.85 -4.53
CA TRP A 90 4.83 17.63 -3.87
C TRP A 90 5.91 16.88 -4.65
N LEU A 91 5.85 16.88 -5.98
CA LEU A 91 6.94 16.35 -6.82
C LEU A 91 8.27 17.10 -6.55
N LEU A 92 8.21 18.42 -6.42
CA LEU A 92 9.38 19.24 -6.12
C LEU A 92 9.91 18.97 -4.70
N LYS A 93 9.02 18.73 -3.72
CA LYS A 93 9.39 18.29 -2.38
C LYS A 93 10.16 16.97 -2.41
N ILE A 94 9.65 15.97 -3.13
CA ILE A 94 10.32 14.66 -3.28
C ILE A 94 11.73 14.85 -3.85
N LEU A 95 11.86 15.61 -4.94
CA LEU A 95 13.16 15.86 -5.56
C LEU A 95 14.11 16.57 -4.57
N GLY A 96 13.67 17.64 -3.93
CA GLY A 96 14.53 18.48 -3.09
C GLY A 96 14.87 17.85 -1.74
N GLU A 97 13.88 17.38 -1.01
CA GLU A 97 14.01 16.94 0.38
C GLU A 97 14.32 15.44 0.47
N ASP A 98 13.56 14.60 -0.23
CA ASP A 98 13.69 13.14 -0.08
C ASP A 98 14.89 12.59 -0.87
N LEU A 99 15.15 13.14 -2.06
CA LEU A 99 16.19 12.66 -2.97
C LEU A 99 17.47 13.49 -2.93
N GLY A 100 17.47 14.63 -2.23
CA GLY A 100 18.63 15.52 -2.15
C GLY A 100 18.98 16.24 -3.46
N LEU A 101 18.02 16.41 -4.36
CA LEU A 101 18.15 17.10 -5.67
C LEU A 101 17.59 18.53 -5.58
N ALA A 102 18.04 19.29 -4.58
CA ALA A 102 17.54 20.63 -4.29
C ALA A 102 17.73 21.61 -5.47
N GLN A 103 18.86 21.52 -6.18
CA GLN A 103 19.16 22.42 -7.30
C GLN A 103 18.28 22.12 -8.52
N GLU A 104 18.06 20.84 -8.81
CA GLU A 104 17.16 20.37 -9.86
C GLU A 104 15.72 20.75 -9.53
N ALA A 105 15.29 20.62 -8.27
CA ALA A 105 13.96 21.05 -7.83
C ALA A 105 13.74 22.56 -8.06
N VAL A 106 14.71 23.41 -7.72
CA VAL A 106 14.64 24.87 -7.98
C VAL A 106 14.54 25.16 -9.47
N THR A 107 15.34 24.49 -10.29
CA THR A 107 15.33 24.66 -11.76
C THR A 107 13.97 24.26 -12.35
N LEU A 108 13.50 23.07 -11.97
CA LEU A 108 12.23 22.48 -12.42
C LEU A 108 11.00 23.20 -11.84
N ALA A 109 11.13 24.04 -10.83
CA ALA A 109 10.02 24.80 -10.26
C ALA A 109 9.35 25.72 -11.30
N SER A 110 10.10 26.19 -12.29
CA SER A 110 9.59 26.98 -13.43
C SER A 110 8.97 26.14 -14.55
N SER A 111 9.29 24.83 -14.61
CA SER A 111 8.83 23.91 -15.65
C SER A 111 7.37 23.47 -15.47
N SER A 112 6.78 22.91 -16.51
CA SER A 112 5.45 22.31 -16.44
C SER A 112 5.43 21.04 -15.59
N LYS A 113 4.27 20.67 -15.01
CA LYS A 113 4.12 19.39 -14.29
C LYS A 113 4.51 18.20 -15.17
N LYS A 114 4.19 18.25 -16.47
CA LYS A 114 4.51 17.18 -17.44
C LYS A 114 6.01 16.96 -17.57
N GLU A 115 6.80 18.03 -17.61
CA GLU A 115 8.27 17.94 -17.68
C GLU A 115 8.85 17.38 -16.38
N ILE A 116 8.31 17.79 -15.23
CA ILE A 116 8.73 17.26 -13.91
C ILE A 116 8.43 15.76 -13.81
N VAL A 117 7.25 15.32 -14.23
CA VAL A 117 6.88 13.89 -14.26
C VAL A 117 7.83 13.11 -15.18
N ALA A 118 8.13 13.63 -16.37
CA ALA A 118 9.07 12.99 -17.29
C ALA A 118 10.50 12.93 -16.73
N PHE A 119 10.92 13.93 -15.96
CA PHE A 119 12.19 13.92 -15.25
C PHE A 119 12.22 12.81 -14.19
N CYS A 120 11.19 12.72 -13.33
CA CYS A 120 11.09 11.67 -12.32
C CYS A 120 11.05 10.27 -12.96
N ASP A 121 10.25 10.08 -14.01
CA ASP A 121 10.15 8.79 -14.71
C ASP A 121 11.52 8.30 -15.21
N LYS A 122 12.31 9.18 -15.83
CA LYS A 122 13.68 8.87 -16.25
C LYS A 122 14.61 8.59 -15.07
N LEU A 123 14.57 9.43 -14.04
CA LEU A 123 15.41 9.30 -12.84
C LEU A 123 15.24 7.93 -12.16
N PHE A 124 14.01 7.44 -12.07
CA PHE A 124 13.70 6.16 -11.42
C PHE A 124 13.86 4.95 -12.35
N ALA A 125 13.73 5.12 -13.67
CA ALA A 125 14.02 4.07 -14.65
C ALA A 125 15.53 3.83 -14.83
N GLU A 126 16.30 4.91 -14.93
CA GLU A 126 17.75 4.89 -15.11
C GLU A 126 18.39 6.09 -14.37
N PRO A 127 18.87 5.87 -13.12
CA PRO A 127 19.47 6.94 -12.33
C PRO A 127 20.68 7.57 -13.03
N PHE A 128 20.73 8.90 -13.06
CA PHE A 128 21.77 9.62 -13.80
C PHE A 128 23.17 9.36 -13.24
N ALA A 129 24.16 9.22 -14.12
CA ALA A 129 25.55 9.02 -13.72
C ALA A 129 26.13 10.18 -12.89
N THR A 130 25.54 11.37 -13.01
CA THR A 130 25.93 12.59 -12.29
C THR A 130 25.49 12.62 -10.83
N LEU A 131 24.62 11.70 -10.40
CA LEU A 131 24.18 11.63 -9.02
C LEU A 131 25.36 11.29 -8.08
N THR A 132 25.31 11.82 -6.87
CA THR A 132 26.17 11.34 -5.77
C THR A 132 25.74 9.95 -5.32
N ASP A 133 26.60 9.24 -4.58
CA ASP A 133 26.24 7.93 -4.01
C ASP A 133 25.04 8.04 -3.06
N ALA A 134 24.95 9.13 -2.29
CA ALA A 134 23.83 9.40 -1.40
C ALA A 134 22.51 9.59 -2.18
N GLN A 135 22.53 10.35 -3.27
CA GLN A 135 21.35 10.54 -4.13
C GLN A 135 20.95 9.24 -4.84
N ARG A 136 21.92 8.44 -5.32
CA ARG A 136 21.62 7.11 -5.89
C ARG A 136 20.96 6.19 -4.88
N ALA A 137 21.48 6.14 -3.65
CA ALA A 137 20.88 5.35 -2.58
C ALA A 137 19.46 5.84 -2.25
N ALA A 138 19.25 7.16 -2.20
CA ALA A 138 17.92 7.74 -2.00
C ALA A 138 16.95 7.35 -3.12
N VAL A 139 17.33 7.46 -4.40
CA VAL A 139 16.47 7.05 -5.54
C VAL A 139 16.18 5.54 -5.52
N ALA A 140 17.16 4.72 -5.16
CA ALA A 140 16.98 3.27 -5.06
C ALA A 140 16.00 2.90 -3.95
N ALA A 141 16.10 3.53 -2.77
CA ALA A 141 15.27 3.22 -1.60
C ALA A 141 13.94 3.98 -1.55
N TRP A 142 13.78 5.07 -2.31
CA TRP A 142 12.61 5.94 -2.17
C TRP A 142 11.33 5.22 -2.55
N CYS A 143 10.38 5.26 -1.62
CA CYS A 143 9.04 4.73 -1.76
C CYS A 143 8.07 5.70 -1.09
N PRO A 144 6.91 6.03 -1.69
CA PRO A 144 5.96 6.92 -1.04
C PRO A 144 5.45 6.32 0.28
N PRO A 145 5.22 7.11 1.35
CA PRO A 145 4.89 6.60 2.68
C PRO A 145 3.76 5.57 2.71
N MET A 146 2.72 5.79 1.91
CA MET A 146 1.56 4.89 1.78
C MET A 146 1.88 3.49 1.21
N MET A 147 3.06 3.29 0.60
CA MET A 147 3.49 2.03 0.00
C MET A 147 4.64 1.37 0.78
N GLN A 148 5.16 2.02 1.81
CA GLN A 148 6.27 1.48 2.58
C GLN A 148 5.78 0.33 3.45
N THR A 149 6.40 -0.83 3.29
CA THR A 149 6.09 -2.00 4.11
C THR A 149 6.79 -1.90 5.46
N ALA A 150 8.08 -1.53 5.50
CA ALA A 150 8.84 -1.31 6.72
C ALA A 150 9.12 0.17 7.02
N GLY A 151 9.07 0.56 8.31
CA GLY A 151 9.90 1.66 8.81
C GLY A 151 9.34 3.08 8.89
N VAL A 152 8.06 3.37 8.62
CA VAL A 152 7.54 4.75 8.80
C VAL A 152 6.27 4.82 9.65
N VAL A 153 6.33 5.67 10.68
CA VAL A 153 5.17 6.32 11.29
C VAL A 153 4.60 7.22 10.21
N CYS A 154 3.52 6.80 9.55
CA CYS A 154 2.79 7.66 8.63
C CYS A 154 2.27 8.85 9.42
N ASP A 155 2.96 9.99 9.36
CA ASP A 155 2.34 11.27 9.68
C ASP A 155 1.28 11.48 8.61
N GLU A 156 0.03 11.45 9.05
CA GLU A 156 -1.16 11.52 8.23
C GLU A 156 -1.16 12.88 7.52
N ALA A 157 -0.60 12.92 6.30
CA ALA A 157 -0.73 14.09 5.45
C ALA A 157 -2.23 14.28 5.18
N GLU A 158 -2.81 15.28 5.85
CA GLU A 158 -4.23 15.60 5.80
C GLU A 158 -4.75 15.51 4.35
N PRO A 159 -5.86 14.79 4.11
CA PRO A 159 -6.52 14.87 2.82
C PRO A 159 -6.93 16.32 2.63
N ALA A 160 -6.39 16.93 1.57
CA ALA A 160 -6.69 18.28 1.17
C ALA A 160 -8.22 18.46 1.15
N SER A 161 -8.73 19.19 2.12
CA SER A 161 -10.09 19.67 2.18
C SER A 161 -10.36 20.45 0.90
N GLU A 162 -11.32 19.93 0.14
CA GLU A 162 -11.90 20.57 -1.02
C GLU A 162 -12.43 21.93 -0.56
N SER A 163 -11.76 23.00 -0.98
CA SER A 163 -12.24 24.35 -0.72
C SER A 163 -13.51 24.56 -1.56
N PRO A 164 -14.67 24.88 -0.96
CA PRO A 164 -15.85 25.17 -1.75
C PRO A 164 -15.61 26.49 -2.51
N GLU A 165 -15.83 26.44 -3.81
CA GLU A 165 -15.79 27.62 -4.69
C GLU A 165 -16.78 28.68 -4.19
N PRO A 166 -16.44 29.98 -4.24
CA PRO A 166 -17.35 31.04 -3.85
C PRO A 166 -18.49 31.15 -4.87
N ASP A 167 -19.70 30.90 -4.41
CA ASP A 167 -20.94 31.07 -5.15
C ASP A 167 -21.00 32.51 -5.69
N SER A 168 -21.02 32.63 -7.02
CA SER A 168 -21.11 33.92 -7.70
C SER A 168 -22.51 34.49 -7.51
N GLU A 169 -22.56 35.63 -6.85
CA GLU A 169 -23.69 36.52 -6.69
C GLU A 169 -24.34 36.83 -8.06
N VAL A 170 -25.46 36.17 -8.37
CA VAL A 170 -26.33 36.55 -9.48
C VAL A 170 -27.25 37.65 -8.99
N ALA A 171 -26.81 38.89 -9.15
CA ALA A 171 -27.69 40.05 -9.14
C ALA A 171 -28.52 40.07 -10.43
N GLN A 172 -29.84 39.95 -10.33
CA GLN A 172 -30.73 40.58 -11.31
C GLN A 172 -32.05 41.03 -10.68
N ALA A 173 -32.39 42.27 -10.99
CA ALA A 173 -33.40 43.14 -10.41
C ALA A 173 -34.81 42.96 -11.01
N ALA A 174 -35.83 43.35 -10.24
CA ALA A 174 -37.01 44.13 -10.65
C ALA A 174 -37.83 44.54 -9.43
#